data_AF-A0A8B6FWM5-F1
#
_entry.id   AF-A0A8B6FWM5-F1
#
_cell.length_a   1.000
_cell.length_b   1.000
_cell.length_c   1.000
_cell.angle_alpha   90.00
_cell.angle_beta   90.00
_cell.angle_gamma   90.00
#
_symmetry.space_group_name_H-M   'P 1'
#
loop_
_entity.id
_entity.type
_entity.pdbx_description
1 polymer ?
#
loop_
_entity_poly.entity_id
_entity_poly.type
_entity_poly.pdbx_seq_one_letter_code
_entity_poly.pdbx_strand_id
1 'polypeptide(L)'
;MIIDMKKISLGKSIDDNALWIVEQIPSLVKSADTTSILRTGYWPSYNVPFFEEIYNMSGYPGYVAQHGTEFSYQLAPRAKIFRRDEGKVVDLMSMKKIMRYNDYENDPYSEGDSCNAICCRGDLKKDNPRPDGCYDTKVSNLAMAMNFTADIINGPTRGTDLPVFVWSDVYKQSHVGLPEKYDFNFIRTAPKWNV
;
A
#
# COMPACT_ATOMS: atom_id res chain seq x y z
N MET A 1 6.81 -9.06 -4.47
CA MET A 1 5.69 -9.98 -4.22
C MET A 1 5.27 -10.56 -5.56
N ILE A 2 5.34 -11.88 -5.72
CA ILE A 2 4.92 -12.61 -6.91
C ILE A 2 3.85 -13.61 -6.44
N ILE A 3 2.63 -13.47 -6.94
CA ILE A 3 1.51 -14.35 -6.59
C ILE A 3 1.28 -15.31 -7.75
N ASP A 4 1.47 -16.61 -7.53
CA ASP A 4 1.08 -17.65 -8.50
C ASP A 4 -0.36 -18.09 -8.24
N MET A 5 -1.28 -17.52 -9.03
CA MET A 5 -2.70 -17.85 -8.96
C MET A 5 -3.02 -19.32 -9.25
N LYS A 6 -2.13 -20.06 -9.92
CA LYS A 6 -2.32 -21.50 -10.20
C LYS A 6 -2.15 -22.37 -8.96
N LYS A 7 -1.55 -21.82 -7.90
CA LYS A 7 -1.33 -22.47 -6.59
C LYS A 7 -2.42 -22.15 -5.57
N ILE A 8 -3.49 -21.47 -5.99
CA ILE A 8 -4.58 -21.05 -5.12
C ILE A 8 -5.88 -21.74 -5.55
N SER A 9 -6.41 -22.59 -4.68
CA SER A 9 -7.70 -23.25 -4.84
C SER A 9 -8.67 -22.74 -3.76
N LEU A 10 -9.57 -21.83 -4.14
CA LEU A 10 -10.51 -21.20 -3.20
C LEU A 10 -11.35 -22.25 -2.45
N GLY A 11 -11.53 -22.03 -1.15
CA GLY A 11 -12.25 -22.96 -0.26
C GLY A 11 -11.53 -24.28 0.01
N LYS A 12 -10.29 -24.45 -0.47
CA LYS A 12 -9.53 -25.69 -0.35
C LYS A 12 -8.10 -25.48 0.16
N SER A 13 -7.24 -24.83 -0.62
CA SER A 13 -5.82 -24.68 -0.28
C SER A 13 -5.16 -23.48 -0.93
N ILE A 14 -4.10 -23.01 -0.26
CA ILE A 14 -3.07 -22.14 -0.84
C ILE A 14 -1.81 -23.00 -0.79
N ASP A 15 -1.37 -23.55 -1.93
CA ASP A 15 -0.27 -24.51 -2.01
C ASP A 15 1.08 -23.80 -1.97
N ASP A 16 2.14 -24.49 -1.52
CA ASP A 16 3.49 -23.90 -1.49
C ASP A 16 3.87 -23.32 -2.85
N ASN A 17 4.63 -22.23 -2.83
CA ASN A 17 4.97 -21.36 -3.95
C ASN A 17 3.84 -20.45 -4.46
N ALA A 18 2.70 -20.34 -3.76
CA ALA A 18 1.66 -19.38 -4.10
C ALA A 18 2.10 -17.91 -3.91
N LEU A 19 2.98 -17.62 -2.95
CA LEU A 19 3.54 -16.29 -2.74
C LEU A 19 5.07 -16.34 -2.60
N TRP A 20 5.75 -15.66 -3.52
CA TRP A 20 7.18 -15.41 -3.43
C TRP A 20 7.47 -13.94 -3.12
N ILE A 21 8.38 -13.72 -2.18
CA ILE A 21 8.91 -12.40 -1.85
C ILE A 21 10.30 -12.29 -2.43
N VAL A 22 10.57 -11.15 -3.04
CA VAL A 22 11.85 -10.83 -3.66
C VAL A 22 12.18 -9.41 -3.22
N GLU A 23 13.34 -9.24 -2.60
CA GLU A 23 13.88 -7.94 -2.19
C GLU A 23 15.26 -7.77 -2.81
N GLN A 24 15.60 -6.53 -3.15
CA GLN A 24 16.83 -6.21 -3.85
C GLN A 24 17.46 -4.95 -3.27
N ILE A 25 18.77 -5.01 -3.11
CA ILE A 25 19.66 -3.88 -2.80
C ILE A 25 20.86 -3.94 -3.77
N PRO A 26 21.74 -2.92 -3.83
CA PRO A 26 22.96 -3.03 -4.62
C PRO A 26 23.72 -4.31 -4.27
N SER A 27 24.14 -5.06 -5.30
CA SER A 27 24.87 -6.34 -5.21
C SER A 27 24.14 -7.56 -4.61
N LEU A 28 22.90 -7.43 -4.10
CA LEU A 28 22.19 -8.54 -3.47
C LEU A 28 20.70 -8.58 -3.86
N VAL A 29 20.24 -9.74 -4.31
CA VAL A 29 18.83 -10.09 -4.45
C VAL A 29 18.55 -11.28 -3.53
N LYS A 30 17.52 -11.17 -2.70
CA LYS A 30 17.06 -12.25 -1.83
C LYS A 30 15.62 -12.59 -2.13
N SER A 31 15.31 -13.88 -2.20
CA SER A 31 13.96 -14.36 -2.45
C SER A 31 13.62 -15.60 -1.62
N ALA A 32 12.35 -15.76 -1.29
CA ALA A 32 11.83 -16.93 -0.60
C ALA A 32 10.33 -17.13 -0.89
N ASP A 33 9.90 -18.39 -0.83
CA ASP A 33 8.49 -18.73 -0.70
C ASP A 33 8.02 -18.36 0.72
N THR A 34 7.01 -17.49 0.80
CA THR A 34 6.41 -17.05 2.06
C THR A 34 4.94 -17.44 2.16
N THR A 35 4.52 -18.44 1.40
CA THR A 35 3.14 -18.94 1.39
C THR A 35 2.65 -19.35 2.79
N SER A 36 3.54 -19.87 3.65
CA SER A 36 3.19 -20.21 5.04
C SER A 36 2.69 -19.01 5.85
N ILE A 37 3.22 -17.81 5.60
CA ILE A 37 2.75 -16.56 6.24
C ILE A 37 1.45 -16.11 5.58
N LEU A 38 1.33 -16.18 4.25
CA LEU A 38 0.07 -15.83 3.57
C LEU A 38 -1.12 -16.64 4.10
N ARG A 39 -0.91 -17.94 4.42
CA ARG A 39 -1.95 -18.80 5.00
C ARG A 39 -2.47 -18.31 6.36
N THR A 40 -1.73 -17.46 7.08
CA THR A 40 -2.19 -16.91 8.36
C THR A 40 -3.16 -15.73 8.18
N GLY A 41 -3.34 -15.23 6.96
CA GLY A 41 -4.35 -14.22 6.63
C GLY A 41 -3.89 -13.24 5.56
N TYR A 42 -2.68 -12.69 5.70
CA TYR A 42 -2.23 -11.57 4.87
C TYR A 42 -0.71 -11.50 4.74
N TRP A 43 -0.25 -10.76 3.72
CA TRP A 43 1.14 -10.34 3.57
C TRP A 43 1.19 -8.82 3.36
N PRO A 44 1.69 -8.03 4.32
CA PRO A 44 1.78 -6.58 4.14
C PRO A 44 3.12 -6.16 3.52
N SER A 45 3.14 -4.97 2.90
CA SER A 45 4.35 -4.33 2.40
C SER A 45 4.24 -2.82 2.54
N TYR A 46 5.26 -2.19 3.14
CA TYR A 46 5.20 -0.78 3.57
C TYR A 46 6.59 -0.12 3.62
N ASN A 47 7.43 -0.41 2.63
CA ASN A 47 8.76 0.21 2.45
C ASN A 47 9.83 -0.13 3.50
N VAL A 48 9.62 -1.16 4.31
CA VAL A 48 10.65 -1.71 5.20
C VAL A 48 10.95 -3.15 4.75
N PRO A 49 12.23 -3.53 4.54
CA PRO A 49 12.58 -4.88 4.11
C PRO A 49 12.18 -5.93 5.13
N PHE A 50 11.63 -7.03 4.64
CA PHE A 50 11.24 -8.21 5.42
C PHE A 50 12.44 -9.10 5.73
N PHE A 51 13.33 -9.35 4.76
CA PHE A 51 14.46 -10.23 4.99
C PHE A 51 15.49 -9.54 5.88
N GLU A 52 15.78 -10.12 7.04
CA GLU A 52 16.68 -9.56 8.04
C GLU A 52 18.06 -9.15 7.46
N GLU A 53 18.61 -9.96 6.58
CA GLU A 53 19.88 -9.65 5.88
C GLU A 53 19.78 -8.36 5.05
N ILE A 54 18.71 -8.20 4.26
CA ILE A 54 18.47 -7.00 3.46
C ILE A 54 18.23 -5.80 4.38
N TYR A 55 17.43 -5.98 5.43
CA TYR A 55 17.15 -4.96 6.44
C TYR A 55 18.44 -4.45 7.11
N ASN A 56 19.31 -5.37 7.53
CA ASN A 56 20.59 -5.06 8.19
C ASN A 56 21.56 -4.38 7.23
N MET A 57 21.76 -4.92 6.02
CA MET A 57 22.67 -4.35 5.02
C MET A 57 22.22 -2.98 4.51
N SER A 58 20.90 -2.71 4.54
CA SER A 58 20.33 -1.41 4.17
C SER A 58 20.44 -0.36 5.28
N GLY A 59 21.01 -0.70 6.44
CA GLY A 59 21.27 0.25 7.54
C GLY A 59 20.06 0.56 8.43
N TYR A 60 18.95 -0.18 8.30
CA TYR A 60 17.76 0.06 9.13
C TYR A 60 17.99 -0.06 10.64
N PRO A 61 18.82 -0.99 11.17
CA PRO A 61 19.08 -1.05 12.61
C PRO A 61 19.66 0.27 13.16
N GLY A 62 20.64 0.86 12.45
CA GLY A 62 21.23 2.14 12.82
C GLY A 62 20.23 3.29 12.71
N TYR A 63 19.42 3.29 11.65
CA TYR A 63 18.37 4.28 11.45
C TYR A 63 17.31 4.23 12.56
N VAL A 64 16.84 3.03 12.95
CA VAL A 64 15.89 2.82 14.05
C VAL A 64 16.48 3.26 15.38
N ALA A 65 17.76 2.98 15.65
CA ALA A 65 18.41 3.41 16.88
C ALA A 65 18.48 4.94 17.01
N GLN A 66 18.56 5.67 15.89
CA GLN A 66 18.65 7.13 15.87
C GLN A 66 17.27 7.82 15.81
N HIS A 67 16.33 7.25 15.07
CA HIS A 67 15.07 7.91 14.74
C HIS A 67 13.87 7.35 15.50
N GLY A 68 13.88 6.07 15.86
CA GLY A 68 12.77 5.43 16.56
C GLY A 68 12.22 4.18 15.87
N THR A 69 11.38 3.46 16.61
CA THR A 69 10.84 2.15 16.17
C THR A 69 9.80 2.24 15.07
N GLU A 70 9.28 3.43 14.76
CA GLU A 70 8.36 3.71 13.66
C GLU A 70 8.97 3.47 12.27
N PHE A 71 10.29 3.28 12.20
CA PHE A 71 11.00 2.86 10.99
C PHE A 71 11.35 1.36 10.97
N SER A 72 11.02 0.62 12.04
CA SER A 72 11.23 -0.82 12.12
C SER A 72 10.15 -1.57 11.36
N TYR A 73 10.46 -2.78 10.90
CA TYR A 73 9.51 -3.61 10.15
C TYR A 73 8.23 -3.87 10.95
N GLN A 74 8.36 -4.20 12.25
CA GLN A 74 7.21 -4.61 13.05
C GLN A 74 6.38 -3.43 13.61
N LEU A 75 7.01 -2.26 13.86
CA LEU A 75 6.37 -1.17 14.61
C LEU A 75 6.12 0.09 13.78
N ALA A 76 6.45 0.08 12.48
CA ALA A 76 6.03 1.15 11.58
C ALA A 76 4.51 1.38 11.62
N PRO A 77 4.02 2.63 11.51
CA PRO A 77 2.59 2.96 11.53
C PRO A 77 1.75 2.06 10.63
N ARG A 78 2.19 1.85 9.38
CA ARG A 78 1.52 0.98 8.41
C ARG A 78 1.54 -0.49 8.82
N ALA A 79 2.61 -0.97 9.45
CA ALA A 79 2.67 -2.32 10.00
C ALA A 79 1.64 -2.51 11.13
N LYS A 80 1.53 -1.53 12.04
CA LYS A 80 0.55 -1.51 13.13
C LYS A 80 -0.88 -1.46 12.60
N ILE A 81 -1.16 -0.61 11.62
CA ILE A 81 -2.48 -0.47 10.99
C ILE A 81 -2.87 -1.76 10.27
N PHE A 82 -2.01 -2.32 9.41
CA PHE A 82 -2.33 -3.59 8.75
C PHE A 82 -2.56 -4.71 9.75
N ARG A 83 -1.71 -4.85 10.78
CA ARG A 83 -1.88 -5.88 11.82
C ARG A 83 -3.21 -5.75 12.57
N ARG A 84 -3.71 -4.53 12.76
CA ARG A 84 -5.01 -4.26 13.42
C ARG A 84 -6.19 -4.53 12.49
N ASP A 85 -6.07 -4.19 11.21
CA ASP A 85 -7.24 -4.00 10.33
C ASP A 85 -7.34 -5.00 9.17
N GLU A 86 -6.31 -5.81 8.89
CA GLU A 86 -6.34 -6.79 7.79
C GLU A 86 -7.54 -7.74 7.89
N GLY A 87 -7.87 -8.23 9.09
CA GLY A 87 -9.01 -9.11 9.32
C GLY A 87 -10.38 -8.46 9.10
N LYS A 88 -10.44 -7.13 8.90
CA LYS A 88 -11.67 -6.41 8.50
C LYS A 88 -11.92 -6.47 6.99
N VAL A 89 -10.97 -6.98 6.21
CA VAL A 89 -11.10 -7.16 4.75
C VAL A 89 -11.86 -8.46 4.48
N VAL A 90 -13.15 -8.34 4.16
CA VAL A 90 -14.04 -9.49 3.89
C VAL A 90 -14.50 -9.56 2.43
N ASP A 91 -14.25 -8.51 1.65
CA ASP A 91 -14.62 -8.39 0.25
C ASP A 91 -13.77 -7.35 -0.49
N LEU A 92 -14.04 -7.18 -1.79
CA LEU A 92 -13.32 -6.21 -2.61
C LEU A 92 -13.56 -4.75 -2.16
N MET A 93 -14.71 -4.44 -1.55
CA MET A 93 -15.02 -3.08 -1.10
C MET A 93 -14.21 -2.71 0.14
N SER A 94 -14.17 -3.59 1.14
CA SER A 94 -13.34 -3.47 2.34
C SER A 94 -11.85 -3.49 2.01
N MET A 95 -11.41 -4.25 1.00
CA MET A 95 -10.04 -4.18 0.48
C MET A 95 -9.72 -2.79 -0.10
N LYS A 96 -10.62 -2.20 -0.90
CA LYS A 96 -10.44 -0.81 -1.37
C LYS A 96 -10.39 0.18 -0.21
N LYS A 97 -11.22 -0.01 0.83
CA LYS A 97 -11.24 0.87 2.01
C LYS A 97 -9.91 0.85 2.75
N ILE A 98 -9.35 -0.32 3.07
CA ILE A 98 -8.04 -0.39 3.78
C ILE A 98 -6.91 0.19 2.92
N MET A 99 -6.90 -0.06 1.62
CA MET A 99 -5.85 0.47 0.73
C MET A 99 -5.94 1.99 0.52
N ARG A 100 -7.12 2.57 0.75
CA ARG A 100 -7.35 4.03 0.74
C ARG A 100 -7.37 4.64 2.14
N TYR A 101 -7.06 3.86 3.17
CA TYR A 101 -7.22 4.28 4.56
C TYR A 101 -6.25 5.41 4.91
N ASN A 102 -6.83 6.50 5.39
CA ASN A 102 -6.15 7.59 6.06
C ASN A 102 -7.17 8.29 6.95
N ASP A 103 -6.92 8.20 8.26
CA ASP A 103 -7.72 8.78 9.32
C ASP A 103 -6.76 9.38 10.36
N TYR A 104 -5.74 10.09 9.86
CA TYR A 104 -4.56 10.44 10.65
C TYR A 104 -4.84 11.33 11.87
N GLU A 105 -5.99 12.00 11.89
CA GLU A 105 -6.44 12.83 13.01
C GLU A 105 -6.96 11.99 14.18
N ASN A 106 -7.50 10.79 13.91
CA ASN A 106 -8.15 9.93 14.90
C ASN A 106 -7.40 8.61 15.14
N ASP A 107 -6.63 8.10 14.18
CA ASP A 107 -5.88 6.86 14.33
C ASP A 107 -4.67 7.08 15.25
N PRO A 108 -4.60 6.40 16.42
CA PRO A 108 -3.49 6.56 17.35
C PRO A 108 -2.14 6.12 16.75
N TYR A 109 -2.13 5.27 15.72
CA TYR A 109 -0.88 4.88 15.04
C TYR A 109 -0.39 5.92 14.03
N SER A 110 -1.23 6.89 13.66
CA SER A 110 -0.84 7.98 12.78
C SER A 110 -0.15 9.12 13.52
N GLU A 111 -0.39 9.27 14.83
CA GLU A 111 0.27 10.27 15.68
C GLU A 111 0.10 11.71 15.13
N GLY A 112 -1.01 11.97 14.44
CA GLY A 112 -1.30 13.26 13.82
C GLY A 112 -0.49 13.58 12.56
N ASP A 113 0.32 12.65 12.03
CA ASP A 113 1.00 12.80 10.73
C ASP A 113 0.15 12.13 9.63
N SER A 114 -0.28 12.96 8.66
CA SER A 114 -1.08 12.55 7.50
C SER A 114 -0.40 11.53 6.57
N CYS A 115 0.89 11.25 6.78
CA CYS A 115 1.65 10.21 6.08
C CYS A 115 1.94 8.97 6.91
N ASN A 116 1.58 8.94 8.19
CA ASN A 116 1.57 7.73 9.01
C ASN A 116 0.25 6.96 8.83
N ALA A 117 -0.13 6.71 7.58
CA ALA A 117 -1.34 6.01 7.17
C ALA A 117 -1.03 5.07 6.01
N ILE A 118 -1.98 4.17 5.65
CA ILE A 118 -1.80 3.29 4.47
C ILE A 118 -1.68 4.13 3.20
N CYS A 119 -2.55 5.14 3.05
CA CYS A 119 -2.54 6.05 1.91
C CYS A 119 -2.21 7.48 2.35
N CYS A 120 -0.90 7.77 2.48
CA CYS A 120 -0.32 9.05 2.90
C CYS A 120 -0.85 10.27 2.11
N ARG A 121 -1.04 11.39 2.82
CA ARG A 121 -1.45 12.70 2.32
C ARG A 121 -0.45 13.77 2.73
N GLY A 122 0.68 13.87 2.04
CA GLY A 122 1.74 14.82 2.38
C GLY A 122 1.33 16.29 2.25
N ASP A 123 0.30 16.55 1.43
CA ASP A 123 -0.29 17.85 1.22
C ASP A 123 -1.09 18.35 2.43
N LEU A 124 -1.46 17.45 3.34
CA LEU A 124 -2.16 17.75 4.59
C LEU A 124 -1.23 17.82 5.81
N LYS A 125 0.09 17.74 5.61
CA LYS A 125 1.03 17.94 6.73
C LYS A 125 0.91 19.36 7.27
N LYS A 126 0.90 19.47 8.61
CA LYS A 126 0.90 20.76 9.31
C LYS A 126 2.14 21.59 8.97
N ASP A 127 3.29 20.92 8.95
CA ASP A 127 4.57 21.52 8.65
C ASP A 127 5.04 21.12 7.25
N ASN A 128 5.35 22.13 6.43
CA ASN A 128 5.87 21.96 5.07
C ASN A 128 5.02 21.02 4.19
N PRO A 129 3.74 21.36 3.93
CA PRO A 129 2.87 20.57 3.07
C PRO A 129 3.48 20.43 1.67
N ARG A 130 3.48 19.20 1.15
CA ARG A 130 4.05 18.86 -0.16
C ARG A 130 3.04 18.11 -1.01
N PRO A 131 3.03 18.29 -2.34
CA PRO A 131 2.16 17.53 -3.22
C PRO A 131 2.73 16.12 -3.44
N ASP A 132 2.87 15.34 -2.38
CA ASP A 132 3.37 13.96 -2.37
C ASP A 132 2.49 13.02 -1.52
N GLY A 133 2.76 11.72 -1.65
CA GLY A 133 2.03 10.66 -0.95
C GLY A 133 1.38 9.66 -1.88
N CYS A 134 0.31 9.03 -1.39
CA CYS A 134 -0.42 7.99 -2.09
C CYS A 134 -1.36 8.60 -3.15
N TYR A 135 -1.14 8.29 -4.43
CA TYR A 135 -1.86 8.90 -5.56
C TYR A 135 -2.67 7.89 -6.39
N ASP A 136 -2.77 6.63 -5.98
CA ASP A 136 -3.61 5.65 -6.66
C ASP A 136 -4.01 4.50 -5.73
N THR A 137 -4.87 3.61 -6.21
CA THR A 137 -5.01 2.26 -5.69
C THR A 137 -5.51 1.35 -6.80
N LYS A 138 -4.96 0.13 -6.85
CA LYS A 138 -5.36 -0.92 -7.80
C LYS A 138 -5.68 -2.18 -7.00
N VAL A 139 -6.86 -2.76 -7.18
CA VAL A 139 -7.31 -3.95 -6.44
C VAL A 139 -7.90 -4.96 -7.41
N SER A 140 -7.54 -6.22 -7.23
CA SER A 140 -8.12 -7.35 -7.95
C SER A 140 -8.27 -8.53 -6.99
N ASN A 141 -9.25 -9.40 -7.26
CA ASN A 141 -9.35 -10.71 -6.61
C ASN A 141 -8.95 -11.81 -7.62
N LEU A 142 -8.90 -13.07 -7.18
CA LEU A 142 -8.46 -14.18 -8.04
C LEU A 142 -9.25 -14.28 -9.36
N ALA A 143 -10.58 -14.18 -9.29
CA ALA A 143 -11.45 -14.26 -10.47
C ALA A 143 -11.25 -13.08 -11.43
N MET A 144 -11.08 -11.87 -10.90
CA MET A 144 -10.81 -10.68 -11.69
C MET A 144 -9.43 -10.77 -12.36
N ALA A 145 -8.39 -11.17 -11.62
CA ALA A 145 -7.03 -11.26 -12.12
C ALA A 145 -6.88 -12.33 -13.22
N MET A 146 -7.56 -13.47 -13.10
CA MET A 146 -7.64 -14.48 -14.17
C MET A 146 -8.31 -13.96 -15.45
N ASN A 147 -9.15 -12.93 -15.34
CA ASN A 147 -9.82 -12.26 -16.45
C ASN A 147 -9.20 -10.88 -16.79
N PHE A 148 -7.94 -10.65 -16.42
CA PHE A 148 -7.21 -9.39 -16.68
C PHE A 148 -7.96 -8.13 -16.20
N THR A 149 -8.72 -8.25 -15.12
CA THR A 149 -9.57 -7.20 -14.58
C THR A 149 -9.03 -6.67 -13.26
N ALA A 150 -9.17 -5.37 -13.04
CA ALA A 150 -8.86 -4.71 -11.78
C ALA A 150 -9.81 -3.52 -11.56
N ASP A 151 -10.03 -3.16 -10.31
CA ASP A 151 -10.60 -1.87 -9.96
C ASP A 151 -9.47 -0.91 -9.63
N ILE A 152 -9.45 0.23 -10.30
CA ILE A 152 -8.40 1.23 -10.15
C ILE A 152 -9.00 2.60 -9.84
N ILE A 153 -8.28 3.39 -9.05
CA ILE A 153 -8.55 4.81 -8.80
C ILE A 153 -7.24 5.57 -8.94
N ASN A 154 -7.31 6.77 -9.53
CA ASN A 154 -6.20 7.70 -9.62
C ASN A 154 -6.53 8.96 -8.82
N GLY A 155 -5.61 9.38 -7.95
CA GLY A 155 -5.73 10.54 -7.08
C GLY A 155 -5.45 10.27 -5.59
N PRO A 156 -5.11 11.30 -4.80
CA PRO A 156 -4.96 11.21 -3.36
C PRO A 156 -6.23 10.72 -2.65
N THR A 157 -6.07 10.04 -1.51
CA THR A 157 -7.24 9.53 -0.78
C THR A 157 -8.06 10.63 -0.14
N ARG A 158 -9.38 10.47 -0.23
CA ARG A 158 -10.36 11.21 0.57
C ARG A 158 -10.57 10.55 1.95
N GLY A 159 -9.80 9.51 2.28
CA GLY A 159 -9.72 8.90 3.60
C GLY A 159 -11.08 8.66 4.25
N THR A 160 -11.15 8.96 5.55
CA THR A 160 -12.39 9.14 6.32
C THR A 160 -12.75 10.65 6.32
N ASP A 161 -13.19 11.19 5.18
CA ASP A 161 -13.61 12.59 4.99
C ASP A 161 -12.50 13.65 4.82
N LEU A 162 -11.33 13.23 4.34
CA LEU A 162 -10.26 14.15 3.95
C LEU A 162 -10.64 15.00 2.72
N PRO A 163 -10.17 16.26 2.64
CA PRO A 163 -10.49 17.14 1.53
C PRO A 163 -9.95 16.60 0.21
N VAL A 164 -10.64 16.92 -0.88
CA VAL A 164 -10.16 16.60 -2.22
C VAL A 164 -8.86 17.35 -2.49
N PHE A 165 -7.86 16.65 -3.02
CA PHE A 165 -6.64 17.29 -3.48
C PHE A 165 -6.92 18.17 -4.70
N VAL A 166 -6.42 19.41 -4.63
CA VAL A 166 -6.53 20.42 -5.68
C VAL A 166 -5.13 20.99 -5.93
N TRP A 167 -4.69 20.95 -7.18
CA TRP A 167 -3.55 21.74 -7.61
C TRP A 167 -3.88 23.22 -7.46
N SER A 168 -3.05 23.96 -6.74
CA SER A 168 -3.22 25.40 -6.52
C SER A 168 -1.86 26.09 -6.59
N ASP A 169 -1.87 27.42 -6.60
CA ASP A 169 -0.67 28.25 -6.75
C ASP A 169 0.38 28.05 -5.64
N VAL A 170 0.02 27.39 -4.53
CA VAL A 170 0.96 27.01 -3.46
C VAL A 170 1.96 25.94 -3.96
N TYR A 171 1.58 25.14 -4.96
CA TYR A 171 2.43 24.12 -5.56
C TYR A 171 3.08 24.67 -6.83
N LYS A 172 4.40 24.83 -6.80
CA LYS A 172 5.19 25.37 -7.92
C LYS A 172 5.61 24.29 -8.94
N GLN A 173 5.31 23.01 -8.65
CA GLN A 173 5.62 21.89 -9.51
C GLN A 173 4.78 21.93 -10.79
N SER A 174 5.38 21.64 -11.94
CA SER A 174 4.64 21.51 -13.19
C SER A 174 3.70 20.31 -13.14
N HIS A 175 2.46 20.51 -13.57
CA HIS A 175 1.40 19.51 -13.63
C HIS A 175 0.57 19.66 -14.91
N VAL A 176 1.21 20.09 -16.00
CA VAL A 176 0.57 20.28 -17.30
C VAL A 176 -0.08 18.98 -17.78
N GLY A 177 -1.34 19.06 -18.20
CA GLY A 177 -2.12 17.91 -18.65
C GLY A 177 -2.76 17.09 -17.52
N LEU A 178 -2.49 17.41 -16.26
CA LEU A 178 -3.18 16.81 -15.13
C LEU A 178 -4.48 17.58 -14.82
N PRO A 179 -5.52 16.90 -14.32
CA PRO A 179 -6.72 17.57 -13.80
C PRO A 179 -6.36 18.47 -12.62
N GLU A 180 -7.03 19.61 -12.49
CA GLU A 180 -6.87 20.51 -11.34
C GLU A 180 -7.31 19.86 -10.02
N LYS A 181 -8.43 19.11 -10.06
CA LYS A 181 -9.03 18.43 -8.90
C LYS A 181 -9.02 16.92 -9.09
N TYR A 182 -8.63 16.18 -8.05
CA TYR A 182 -8.61 14.72 -8.04
C TYR A 182 -9.77 14.12 -7.24
N ASP A 183 -10.97 14.19 -7.81
CA ASP A 183 -12.23 13.70 -7.21
C ASP A 183 -12.77 12.46 -7.94
N PHE A 184 -11.89 11.52 -8.25
CA PHE A 184 -12.24 10.34 -9.03
C PHE A 184 -12.79 9.20 -8.14
N ASN A 185 -13.58 8.34 -8.76
CA ASN A 185 -14.04 7.09 -8.15
C ASN A 185 -13.26 5.91 -8.73
N PHE A 186 -13.34 4.76 -8.06
CA PHE A 186 -12.86 3.51 -8.65
C PHE A 186 -13.60 3.21 -9.95
N ILE A 187 -12.85 2.85 -10.98
CA ILE A 187 -13.38 2.28 -12.22
C ILE A 187 -12.90 0.85 -12.36
N ARG A 188 -13.74 0.01 -12.99
CA ARG A 188 -13.32 -1.34 -13.39
C ARG A 188 -12.67 -1.29 -14.76
N THR A 189 -11.44 -1.79 -14.85
CA THR A 189 -10.69 -1.86 -16.11
C THR A 189 -10.48 -3.31 -16.51
N ALA A 190 -10.61 -3.57 -17.81
CA ALA A 190 -10.31 -4.83 -18.46
C ALA A 190 -9.85 -4.54 -19.91
N PRO A 191 -9.12 -5.46 -20.56
CA PRO A 191 -8.81 -5.35 -21.99
C PRO A 191 -10.09 -5.17 -22.81
N LYS A 192 -10.09 -4.21 -23.73
CA LYS A 192 -11.09 -4.13 -24.80
C LYS A 192 -10.42 -4.60 -26.07
N TRP A 193 -10.79 -5.78 -26.53
CA TRP A 193 -10.44 -6.23 -27.86
C TRP A 193 -11.46 -5.62 -28.80
N ASN A 194 -11.02 -4.72 -29.69
CA ASN A 194 -11.84 -4.31 -30.83
C ASN A 194 -11.91 -5.54 -31.75
N VAL A 195 -13.03 -6.26 -31.71
CA VAL A 195 -13.37 -7.33 -32.67
C VAL A 195 -14.18 -6.72 -33.79
#